data_AF-A0AAD8PLH9-F1
#
_entry.id   AF-A0AAD8PLH9-F1
#
_cell.length_a   1.000
_cell.length_b   1.000
_cell.length_c   1.000
_cell.angle_alpha   90.00
_cell.angle_beta   90.00
_cell.angle_gamma   90.00
#
_symmetry.space_group_name_H-M   'P 1'
#
loop_
_entity.id
_entity.type
_entity.pdbx_description
1 polymer ?
#
loop_
_entity_poly.entity_id
_entity_poly.type
_entity_poly.pdbx_seq_one_letter_code
_entity_poly.pdbx_strand_id
1 'polypeptide(L)'
;MHKEDPGWPTVGGNPRSPAFGEYDVSTGAISHRTITNTHHDMFCPGISQLEDGRIIISGGSGAEVTSIYDPVTNNFTRGPDLKLPRGYQTTCTLSTGEVFTIGGAYSGNRVAKNGEVYDPITNTWTYLPGADVSPIVTTNSGGYEGDHAWLFGWKNGSIFQAGPSKNQHWYSIAGSGSVSMAGTRDTDDAMCGIWVMYDAVAAGGSPLYTNSDANQRTHITTINEPGAPSVLVTGGQRKSLIFKDTDSILVAELFNPITKQWKQMASMTVPPNYHSISILLPDATVFADTTVDHSDGEIFEPPYLFNADGSYAARPTVSALSTGPFKAGARLTFTVEGVVGLAQVSLIRTGSVTHSVNSDQRRVPLDNVEINGKEYSPRLPNDYGILTPGYYYLFVTTPQGTPSIAKTVHIIL
;
A
#
# COMPACT_ATOMS: atom_id res chain seq x y z
N MET A 1 1.77 -18.46 -12.53
CA MET A 1 2.85 -17.76 -11.83
C MET A 1 4.14 -18.27 -12.38
N HIS A 2 5.05 -17.36 -12.71
CA HIS A 2 6.41 -17.72 -13.04
C HIS A 2 7.25 -17.56 -11.78
N LYS A 3 7.95 -18.64 -11.39
CA LYS A 3 8.92 -18.57 -10.29
C LYS A 3 10.14 -17.84 -10.80
N GLU A 4 10.47 -16.71 -10.19
CA GLU A 4 11.83 -16.19 -10.25
C GLU A 4 12.58 -16.84 -9.09
N ASP A 5 13.70 -17.51 -9.37
CA ASP A 5 14.62 -17.97 -8.33
C ASP A 5 15.70 -16.90 -8.22
N PRO A 6 15.51 -15.89 -7.36
CA PRO A 6 16.26 -14.65 -7.46
C PRO A 6 17.62 -14.81 -6.74
N GLY A 7 17.88 -15.99 -6.16
CA GLY A 7 19.06 -16.23 -5.34
C GLY A 7 19.19 -15.22 -4.20
N TRP A 8 18.06 -14.73 -3.66
CA TRP A 8 18.14 -13.85 -2.50
C TRP A 8 18.85 -14.63 -1.38
N PRO A 9 19.94 -14.10 -0.80
CA PRO A 9 20.42 -14.65 0.45
C PRO A 9 19.30 -14.45 1.47
N THR A 10 19.09 -15.42 2.37
CA THR A 10 18.23 -15.28 3.53
C THR A 10 18.35 -13.87 4.10
N VAL A 11 17.35 -13.02 3.86
CA VAL A 11 17.27 -11.68 4.46
C VAL A 11 16.80 -11.82 5.92
N GLY A 12 17.28 -12.86 6.60
CA GLY A 12 17.34 -12.97 8.04
C GLY A 12 18.54 -12.16 8.52
N GLY A 13 18.43 -10.84 8.42
CA GLY A 13 19.42 -9.94 9.00
C GLY A 13 19.59 -10.26 10.48
N ASN A 14 20.84 -10.43 10.91
CA ASN A 14 21.21 -10.15 12.29
C ASN A 14 20.52 -8.82 12.69
N PRO A 15 19.88 -8.70 13.87
CA PRO A 15 19.18 -7.49 14.36
C PRO A 15 20.09 -6.27 14.59
N ARG A 16 21.16 -6.13 13.80
CA ARG A 16 22.19 -5.08 13.85
C ARG A 16 22.58 -4.53 12.48
N SER A 17 22.05 -5.06 11.36
CA SER A 17 22.36 -4.55 10.01
C SER A 17 21.13 -4.65 9.09
N PRO A 18 20.50 -3.53 8.70
CA PRO A 18 19.43 -3.57 7.72
C PRO A 18 20.05 -3.82 6.35
N ALA A 19 19.93 -5.06 5.90
CA ALA A 19 20.24 -5.46 4.55
C ALA A 19 19.07 -5.07 3.65
N PHE A 20 19.35 -4.29 2.62
CA PHE A 20 18.42 -3.97 1.55
C PHE A 20 18.82 -4.74 0.30
N GLY A 21 17.84 -5.29 -0.40
CA GLY A 21 18.02 -5.81 -1.73
C GLY A 21 17.23 -4.98 -2.74
N GLU A 22 17.74 -4.91 -3.96
CA GLU A 22 17.19 -4.13 -5.06
C GLU A 22 17.04 -5.06 -6.27
N TYR A 23 15.82 -5.13 -6.81
CA TYR A 23 15.48 -5.91 -7.99
C TYR A 23 15.07 -4.96 -9.13
N ASP A 24 15.82 -4.99 -10.22
CA ASP A 24 15.52 -4.26 -11.43
C ASP A 24 14.61 -5.10 -12.33
N VAL A 25 13.31 -4.80 -12.28
CA VAL A 25 12.27 -5.46 -13.07
C VAL A 25 12.48 -5.41 -14.59
N SER A 26 13.33 -4.50 -15.09
CA SER A 26 13.58 -4.36 -16.53
C SER A 26 14.70 -5.26 -17.03
N THR A 27 15.66 -5.58 -16.16
CA THR A 27 16.85 -6.37 -16.50
C THR A 27 16.91 -7.72 -15.79
N GLY A 28 16.10 -7.91 -14.75
CA GLY A 28 16.19 -9.04 -13.82
C GLY A 28 17.38 -8.95 -12.86
N ALA A 29 18.13 -7.84 -12.86
CA ALA A 29 19.33 -7.70 -12.04
C ALA A 29 18.97 -7.54 -10.55
N ILE A 30 19.75 -8.19 -9.69
CA ILE A 30 19.58 -8.14 -8.24
C ILE A 30 20.87 -7.63 -7.62
N SER A 31 20.74 -6.68 -6.70
CA SER A 31 21.85 -6.17 -5.91
C SER A 31 21.46 -6.02 -4.44
N HIS A 32 22.45 -5.81 -3.58
CA HIS A 32 22.21 -5.66 -2.14
C HIS A 32 23.15 -4.62 -1.55
N ARG A 33 22.73 -4.02 -0.43
CA ARG A 33 23.55 -3.11 0.36
C ARG A 33 23.14 -3.12 1.82
N THR A 34 24.08 -2.78 2.68
CA THR A 34 23.80 -2.54 4.10
C THR A 34 23.67 -1.05 4.33
N ILE A 35 22.58 -0.63 4.99
CA ILE A 35 22.34 0.78 5.31
C ILE A 35 22.74 1.04 6.76
N THR A 36 23.81 1.79 6.98
CA THR A 36 24.30 2.09 8.34
C THR A 36 24.25 3.57 8.67
N ASN A 37 24.26 4.45 7.66
CA ASN A 37 24.42 5.89 7.82
C ASN A 37 23.25 6.57 8.55
N THR A 38 22.05 5.98 8.54
CA THR A 38 20.91 6.49 9.31
C THR A 38 20.85 5.95 10.75
N HIS A 39 21.66 4.94 11.07
CA HIS A 39 21.65 4.24 12.36
C HIS A 39 20.25 3.70 12.72
N HIS A 40 19.56 3.15 11.72
CA HIS A 40 18.17 2.72 11.84
C HIS A 40 18.02 1.28 11.37
N ASP A 41 17.78 0.34 12.28
CA ASP A 41 17.25 -0.98 11.95
C ASP A 41 15.75 -0.84 11.63
N MET A 42 15.41 -0.97 10.35
CA MET A 42 14.09 -0.65 9.80
C MET A 42 13.14 -1.85 9.79
N PHE A 43 13.40 -2.91 10.55
CA PHE A 43 12.45 -4.01 10.71
C PHE A 43 11.22 -3.54 11.53
N CYS A 44 10.01 -3.95 11.14
CA CYS A 44 8.73 -3.55 11.75
C CYS A 44 8.33 -2.05 11.65
N PRO A 45 8.61 -1.32 10.56
CA PRO A 45 8.43 0.13 10.53
C PRO A 45 7.00 0.51 10.08
N GLY A 46 6.69 1.81 10.15
CA GLY A 46 5.68 2.45 9.30
C GLY A 46 6.34 3.03 8.04
N ILE A 47 5.69 2.89 6.88
CA ILE A 47 6.21 3.31 5.57
C ILE A 47 5.19 4.19 4.84
N SER A 48 5.62 5.32 4.30
CA SER A 48 4.80 6.17 3.42
C SER A 48 5.64 6.90 2.38
N GLN A 49 5.04 7.21 1.24
CA GLN A 49 5.64 8.05 0.20
C GLN A 49 5.28 9.53 0.43
N LEU A 50 6.29 10.40 0.43
CA LEU A 50 6.15 11.85 0.47
C LEU A 50 5.76 12.42 -0.90
N GLU A 51 5.33 13.69 -0.94
CA GLU A 51 4.97 14.38 -2.18
C GLU A 51 6.05 14.27 -3.27
N ASP A 52 7.31 14.42 -2.89
CA ASP A 52 8.46 14.40 -3.80
C ASP A 52 8.95 12.98 -4.15
N GLY A 53 8.19 11.94 -3.77
CA GLY A 53 8.51 10.55 -4.08
C GLY A 53 9.52 9.90 -3.15
N ARG A 54 10.13 10.66 -2.22
CA ARG A 54 10.94 10.08 -1.16
C ARG A 54 10.08 9.17 -0.27
N ILE A 55 10.67 8.13 0.27
CA ILE A 55 9.99 7.17 1.15
C ILE A 55 10.43 7.43 2.58
N ILE A 56 9.49 7.79 3.45
CA ILE A 56 9.72 7.91 4.89
C ILE A 56 9.47 6.55 5.54
N ILE A 57 10.44 6.11 6.35
CA ILE A 57 10.44 4.85 7.08
C ILE A 57 10.69 5.19 8.54
N SER A 58 9.73 4.89 9.40
CA SER A 58 9.73 5.34 10.80
C SER A 58 9.60 4.18 11.77
N GLY A 59 10.34 4.22 12.88
CA GLY A 59 10.26 3.25 13.96
C GLY A 59 10.62 1.82 13.55
N GLY A 60 10.08 0.85 14.29
CA GLY A 60 10.45 -0.56 14.17
C GLY A 60 11.47 -0.95 15.23
N SER A 61 12.49 -1.74 14.86
CA SER A 61 13.59 -2.10 15.77
C SER A 61 14.33 -0.85 16.28
N GLY A 62 14.59 0.12 15.40
CA GLY A 62 14.98 1.48 15.77
C GLY A 62 13.78 2.33 16.15
N ALA A 63 13.09 2.00 17.24
CA ALA A 63 11.72 2.45 17.53
C ALA A 63 11.44 3.96 17.43
N GLU A 64 12.42 4.83 17.67
CA GLU A 64 12.28 6.29 17.57
C GLU A 64 12.82 6.89 16.26
N VAL A 65 13.57 6.11 15.49
CA VAL A 65 14.37 6.61 14.38
C VAL A 65 13.52 6.77 13.13
N THR A 66 13.80 7.81 12.34
CA THR A 66 13.24 8.01 11.01
C THR A 66 14.34 7.96 9.96
N SER A 67 14.14 7.17 8.90
CA SER A 67 14.96 7.17 7.69
C SER A 67 14.12 7.71 6.52
N ILE A 68 14.76 8.43 5.60
CA ILE A 68 14.15 8.91 4.37
C ILE A 68 14.99 8.40 3.20
N TYR A 69 14.40 7.54 2.38
CA TYR A 69 15.00 7.07 1.13
C TYR A 69 14.66 8.05 0.00
N ASP A 70 15.68 8.45 -0.75
CA ASP A 70 15.56 9.28 -1.95
C ASP A 70 15.84 8.44 -3.21
N PRO A 71 14.80 8.15 -4.02
CA PRO A 71 14.96 7.40 -5.27
C PRO A 71 15.85 8.09 -6.32
N VAL A 72 15.99 9.41 -6.29
CA VAL A 72 16.78 10.16 -7.28
C VAL A 72 18.27 9.95 -7.03
N THR A 73 18.68 10.03 -5.77
CA THR A 73 20.09 9.84 -5.38
C THR A 73 20.41 8.40 -5.03
N ASN A 74 19.39 7.53 -4.96
CA ASN A 74 19.48 6.17 -4.44
C ASN A 74 20.16 6.12 -3.06
N ASN A 75 19.80 7.02 -2.14
CA ASN A 75 20.43 7.13 -0.82
C ASN A 75 19.41 7.27 0.31
N PHE A 76 19.85 6.91 1.52
CA PHE A 76 19.09 7.12 2.75
C PHE A 76 19.65 8.30 3.52
N THR A 77 18.77 9.08 4.16
CA THR A 77 19.13 10.15 5.09
C THR A 77 18.34 9.97 6.39
N ARG A 78 18.92 10.36 7.54
CA ARG A 78 18.21 10.32 8.81
C ARG A 78 17.27 11.53 8.91
N GLY A 79 16.00 11.29 9.20
CA GLY A 79 15.00 12.30 9.51
C GLY A 79 14.96 12.64 11.02
N PRO A 80 14.04 13.50 11.45
CA PRO A 80 13.79 13.75 12.87
C PRO A 80 13.26 12.47 13.54
N ASP A 81 13.65 12.25 14.80
CA ASP A 81 13.10 11.14 15.59
C ASP A 81 11.60 11.37 15.89
N LEU A 82 10.84 10.27 15.94
CA LEU A 82 9.44 10.24 16.38
C LEU A 82 9.30 10.82 17.79
N LYS A 83 8.15 11.39 18.11
CA LYS A 83 7.83 11.85 19.48
C LYS A 83 7.50 10.70 20.41
N LEU A 84 6.89 9.65 19.89
CA LEU A 84 6.71 8.38 20.60
C LEU A 84 7.44 7.27 19.83
N PRO A 85 8.35 6.51 20.47
CA PRO A 85 8.97 5.36 19.84
C PRO A 85 7.90 4.30 19.50
N ARG A 86 7.88 3.76 18.28
CA ARG A 86 6.86 2.86 17.71
C ARG A 86 7.47 1.71 16.92
N GLY A 87 6.70 0.64 16.76
CA GLY A 87 6.92 -0.42 15.76
C GLY A 87 5.57 -1.07 15.47
N TYR A 88 5.35 -1.57 14.25
CA TYR A 88 4.03 -2.04 13.76
C TYR A 88 2.94 -0.96 13.68
N GLN A 89 3.31 0.32 13.79
CA GLN A 89 2.41 1.41 13.46
C GLN A 89 2.17 1.47 11.96
N THR A 90 0.99 1.93 11.57
CA THR A 90 0.75 2.37 10.20
C THR A 90 1.03 3.87 10.09
N THR A 91 1.67 4.28 9.00
CA THR A 91 1.77 5.69 8.58
C THR A 91 0.91 5.90 7.34
N CYS A 92 0.39 7.10 7.10
CA CYS A 92 -0.26 7.44 5.83
C CYS A 92 -0.02 8.90 5.42
N THR A 93 0.19 9.12 4.13
CA THR A 93 0.32 10.47 3.55
C THR A 93 -1.05 11.13 3.41
N LEU A 94 -1.12 12.41 3.80
CA LEU A 94 -2.33 13.21 3.83
C LEU A 94 -2.52 14.05 2.56
N SER A 95 -3.73 14.60 2.39
CA SER A 95 -4.04 15.53 1.29
C SER A 95 -3.21 16.82 1.31
N THR A 96 -2.50 17.08 2.41
CA THR A 96 -1.68 18.25 2.68
C THR A 96 -0.18 17.95 2.59
N GLY A 97 0.21 16.71 2.25
CA GLY A 97 1.61 16.29 2.10
C GLY A 97 2.29 15.83 3.39
N GLU A 98 1.70 16.12 4.54
CA GLU A 98 2.12 15.57 5.84
C GLU A 98 1.90 14.04 5.92
N VAL A 99 2.57 13.40 6.87
CA VAL A 99 2.42 11.96 7.15
C VAL A 99 1.93 11.75 8.56
N PHE A 100 0.74 11.16 8.71
CA PHE A 100 0.17 10.82 10.01
C PHE A 100 0.53 9.40 10.42
N THR A 101 0.70 9.15 11.72
CA THR A 101 0.84 7.81 12.29
C THR A 101 0.13 7.68 13.63
N ILE A 102 -0.28 6.47 13.99
CA ILE A 102 -0.92 6.14 15.27
C ILE A 102 -0.68 4.67 15.63
N GLY A 103 -0.70 4.34 16.93
CA GLY A 103 -0.49 2.97 17.42
C GLY A 103 0.98 2.51 17.34
N GLY A 104 1.17 1.21 17.25
CA GLY A 104 2.47 0.55 17.12
C GLY A 104 3.14 0.24 18.44
N ALA A 105 2.55 -0.64 19.24
CA ALA A 105 3.03 -1.03 20.57
C ALA A 105 4.15 -2.10 20.55
N TYR A 106 4.46 -2.68 19.38
CA TYR A 106 5.45 -3.77 19.22
C TYR A 106 6.83 -3.46 19.85
N SER A 107 7.39 -2.30 19.55
CA SER A 107 8.70 -1.84 20.04
C SER A 107 8.58 -0.52 20.83
N GLY A 108 9.68 -0.09 21.47
CA GLY A 108 9.63 1.02 22.43
C GLY A 108 8.84 0.65 23.70
N ASN A 109 8.17 1.63 24.31
CA ASN A 109 7.30 1.36 25.45
C ASN A 109 6.01 0.65 24.97
N ARG A 110 5.70 -0.52 25.55
CA ARG A 110 4.51 -1.33 25.23
C ARG A 110 3.25 -0.75 25.89
N VAL A 111 2.82 0.38 25.36
CA VAL A 111 1.62 1.12 25.79
C VAL A 111 0.87 1.60 24.56
N ALA A 112 -0.39 2.00 24.76
CA ALA A 112 -1.17 2.70 23.75
C ALA A 112 -0.46 4.01 23.32
N LYS A 113 -0.31 4.24 22.01
CA LYS A 113 0.39 5.41 21.44
C LYS A 113 -0.53 6.23 20.55
N ASN A 114 -0.90 7.42 21.03
CA ASN A 114 -1.72 8.39 20.30
C ASN A 114 -1.05 8.87 19.02
N GLY A 115 -1.76 9.65 18.21
CA GLY A 115 -1.27 10.12 16.92
C GLY A 115 -0.08 11.07 17.01
N GLU A 116 0.71 11.08 15.95
CA GLU A 116 1.66 12.16 15.64
C GLU A 116 1.73 12.37 14.13
N VAL A 117 2.18 13.55 13.72
CA VAL A 117 2.24 13.95 12.31
C VAL A 117 3.63 14.47 11.95
N TYR A 118 4.16 14.03 10.82
CA TYR A 118 5.38 14.52 10.22
C TYR A 118 5.06 15.56 9.16
N ASP A 119 5.68 16.72 9.27
CA ASP A 119 5.65 17.77 8.27
C ASP A 119 6.98 17.76 7.48
N PRO A 120 6.96 17.43 6.16
CA PRO A 120 8.16 17.41 5.34
C PRO A 120 8.75 18.80 5.05
N ILE A 121 7.98 19.88 5.19
CA ILE A 121 8.45 21.26 4.96
C ILE A 121 9.31 21.71 6.13
N THR A 122 8.85 21.50 7.35
CA THR A 122 9.60 21.84 8.56
C THR A 122 10.57 20.74 8.99
N ASN A 123 10.43 19.54 8.42
CA ASN A 123 11.17 18.34 8.79
C ASN A 123 11.04 18.03 10.28
N THR A 124 9.80 17.99 10.79
CA THR A 124 9.50 17.76 12.20
C THR A 124 8.34 16.80 12.42
N TRP A 125 8.43 15.99 13.48
CA TRP A 125 7.28 15.27 14.05
C TRP A 125 6.60 16.13 15.12
N THR A 126 5.27 16.15 15.13
CA THR A 126 4.44 16.83 16.13
C THR A 126 3.49 15.84 16.79
N TYR A 127 3.55 15.75 18.13
CA TYR A 127 2.66 14.89 18.91
C TYR A 127 1.24 15.43 18.94
N LEU A 128 0.24 14.57 18.73
CA LEU A 128 -1.18 14.91 18.67
C LEU A 128 -1.94 14.17 19.80
N PRO A 129 -1.96 14.69 21.03
CA PRO A 129 -2.57 13.99 22.16
C PRO A 129 -4.08 13.76 22.01
N GLY A 130 -4.79 14.56 21.21
CA GLY A 130 -6.22 14.41 20.94
C GLY A 130 -6.54 13.41 19.82
N ALA A 131 -5.55 12.98 19.04
CA ALA A 131 -5.67 11.81 18.17
C ALA A 131 -5.52 10.53 19.02
N ASP A 132 -6.49 10.30 19.89
CA ASP A 132 -6.49 9.21 20.87
C ASP A 132 -6.58 7.85 20.17
N VAL A 133 -5.65 6.94 20.49
CA VAL A 133 -5.60 5.58 19.92
C VAL A 133 -6.59 4.64 20.59
N SER A 134 -7.05 4.94 21.81
CA SER A 134 -7.89 4.05 22.60
C SER A 134 -9.12 3.48 21.84
N PRO A 135 -9.80 4.23 20.95
CA PRO A 135 -10.96 3.72 20.22
C PRO A 135 -10.65 2.65 19.16
N ILE A 136 -9.39 2.55 18.72
CA ILE A 136 -8.97 1.63 17.63
C ILE A 136 -8.19 0.41 18.14
N VAL A 137 -8.01 0.29 19.46
CA VAL A 137 -7.35 -0.87 20.06
C VAL A 137 -8.28 -2.10 19.93
N THR A 138 -7.76 -3.17 19.33
CA THR A 138 -8.48 -4.44 19.19
C THR A 138 -8.57 -5.18 20.52
N THR A 139 -9.56 -6.06 20.64
CA THR A 139 -9.77 -6.89 21.83
C THR A 139 -8.57 -7.81 22.06
N ASN A 140 -8.14 -7.95 23.31
CA ASN A 140 -7.00 -8.81 23.69
C ASN A 140 -5.69 -8.52 22.91
N SER A 141 -5.42 -7.23 22.66
CA SER A 141 -4.23 -6.76 21.93
C SER A 141 -2.90 -7.31 22.45
N GLY A 142 -2.80 -7.64 23.74
CA GLY A 142 -1.66 -8.40 24.28
C GLY A 142 -0.28 -7.74 24.07
N GLY A 143 -0.23 -6.40 24.00
CA GLY A 143 1.00 -5.66 23.68
C GLY A 143 1.12 -5.21 22.21
N TYR A 144 0.08 -5.39 21.40
CA TYR A 144 -0.04 -4.92 20.00
C TYR A 144 -1.12 -3.82 19.87
N GLU A 145 -1.23 -2.94 20.88
CA GLU A 145 -2.25 -1.89 20.92
C GLU A 145 -2.13 -0.92 19.73
N GLY A 146 -3.15 -0.94 18.86
CA GLY A 146 -3.23 -0.05 17.69
C GLY A 146 -2.32 -0.44 16.53
N ASP A 147 -1.79 -1.66 16.54
CA ASP A 147 -0.92 -2.16 15.46
C ASP A 147 -1.69 -2.33 14.14
N HIS A 148 -0.97 -2.11 13.03
CA HIS A 148 -1.44 -2.33 11.66
C HIS A 148 -2.78 -1.67 11.34
N ALA A 149 -3.03 -0.47 11.89
CA ALA A 149 -4.24 0.29 11.61
C ALA A 149 -4.46 0.50 10.10
N TRP A 150 -5.68 0.35 9.63
CA TRP A 150 -6.05 0.51 8.22
C TRP A 150 -6.29 2.00 7.93
N LEU A 151 -5.21 2.73 7.68
CA LEU A 151 -5.22 4.19 7.58
C LEU A 151 -5.28 4.67 6.14
N PHE A 152 -6.19 5.61 5.89
CA PHE A 152 -6.35 6.28 4.62
C PHE A 152 -6.33 7.79 4.81
N GLY A 153 -5.33 8.48 4.24
CA GLY A 153 -5.37 9.92 4.11
C GLY A 153 -6.50 10.35 3.17
N TRP A 154 -7.33 11.28 3.62
CA TRP A 154 -8.55 11.72 2.94
C TRP A 154 -8.65 13.25 2.90
N LYS A 155 -9.84 13.77 2.56
CA LYS A 155 -10.11 15.19 2.31
C LYS A 155 -9.74 16.07 3.51
N ASN A 156 -9.26 17.28 3.25
CA ASN A 156 -8.99 18.30 4.25
C ASN A 156 -8.05 17.84 5.39
N GLY A 157 -7.06 17.00 5.09
CA GLY A 157 -6.11 16.47 6.08
C GLY A 157 -6.73 15.47 7.06
N SER A 158 -7.93 14.96 6.78
CA SER A 158 -8.55 13.91 7.60
C SER A 158 -7.93 12.55 7.33
N ILE A 159 -8.05 11.65 8.31
CA ILE A 159 -7.61 10.27 8.20
C ILE A 159 -8.79 9.36 8.51
N PHE A 160 -9.09 8.45 7.61
CA PHE A 160 -10.05 7.38 7.86
C PHE A 160 -9.31 6.14 8.36
N GLN A 161 -9.67 5.68 9.56
CA GLN A 161 -9.24 4.40 10.09
C GLN A 161 -10.37 3.38 9.87
N ALA A 162 -10.12 2.43 8.97
CA ALA A 162 -11.13 1.44 8.55
C ALA A 162 -11.11 0.14 9.37
N GLY A 163 -10.06 -0.07 10.19
CA GLY A 163 -9.78 -1.28 10.93
C GLY A 163 -8.34 -1.33 11.48
N PRO A 164 -7.87 -2.46 12.02
CA PRO A 164 -8.55 -3.75 12.09
C PRO A 164 -9.63 -3.84 13.17
N SER A 165 -9.72 -2.87 14.08
CA SER A 165 -10.80 -2.77 15.06
C SER A 165 -12.17 -2.83 14.39
N LYS A 166 -13.13 -3.49 15.01
CA LYS A 166 -14.51 -3.56 14.48
C LYS A 166 -15.16 -2.19 14.27
N ASN A 167 -14.79 -1.20 15.08
CA ASN A 167 -15.23 0.18 14.94
C ASN A 167 -14.25 0.97 14.08
N GLN A 168 -14.80 1.80 13.20
CA GLN A 168 -14.09 2.69 12.28
C GLN A 168 -14.13 4.12 12.82
N HIS A 169 -13.09 4.90 12.53
CA HIS A 169 -12.94 6.24 13.09
C HIS A 169 -12.40 7.24 12.07
N TRP A 170 -12.77 8.50 12.26
CA TRP A 170 -12.12 9.64 11.63
C TRP A 170 -11.14 10.26 12.60
N TYR A 171 -9.95 10.60 12.09
CA TYR A 171 -8.96 11.42 12.79
C TYR A 171 -8.72 12.73 12.04
N SER A 172 -8.31 13.74 12.82
CA SER A 172 -7.85 15.02 12.31
C SER A 172 -6.50 15.35 12.95
N ILE A 173 -5.65 16.07 12.21
CA ILE A 173 -4.38 16.62 12.70
C ILE A 173 -4.51 18.07 13.18
N ALA A 174 -5.70 18.69 13.08
CA ALA A 174 -5.88 20.08 13.49
C ALA A 174 -5.68 20.26 15.01
N GLY A 175 -4.95 21.30 15.40
CA GLY A 175 -4.66 21.59 16.80
C GLY A 175 -3.88 20.45 17.46
N SER A 176 -4.43 19.86 18.52
CA SER A 176 -3.86 18.68 19.20
C SER A 176 -4.26 17.35 18.57
N GLY A 177 -4.96 17.38 17.44
CA GLY A 177 -5.65 16.24 16.84
C GLY A 177 -6.98 15.91 17.52
N SER A 178 -7.79 15.08 16.86
CA SER A 178 -9.08 14.59 17.36
C SER A 178 -9.42 13.22 16.79
N VAL A 179 -10.32 12.50 17.44
CA VAL A 179 -10.93 11.25 16.95
C VAL A 179 -12.45 11.29 17.07
N SER A 180 -13.16 10.74 16.09
CA SER A 180 -14.61 10.53 16.15
C SER A 180 -14.99 9.20 15.50
N MET A 181 -16.07 8.58 15.99
CA MET A 181 -16.56 7.32 15.42
C MET A 181 -17.16 7.55 14.03
N ALA A 182 -16.76 6.74 13.06
CA ALA A 182 -17.27 6.76 11.70
C ALA A 182 -18.36 5.71 11.46
N GLY A 183 -18.29 4.59 12.17
CA GLY A 183 -19.24 3.49 12.06
C GLY A 183 -18.67 2.19 12.64
N THR A 184 -19.44 1.11 12.52
CA THR A 184 -19.01 -0.24 12.89
C THR A 184 -18.93 -1.08 11.63
N ARG A 185 -17.74 -1.59 11.31
CA ARG A 185 -17.48 -2.44 10.13
C ARG A 185 -18.03 -3.84 10.31
N ASP A 186 -17.83 -4.43 11.48
CA ASP A 186 -18.08 -5.85 11.73
C ASP A 186 -18.46 -6.07 13.21
N THR A 187 -18.85 -7.29 13.57
CA THR A 187 -19.10 -7.65 14.97
C THR A 187 -17.82 -8.03 15.72
N ASP A 188 -16.71 -8.17 15.01
CA ASP A 188 -15.43 -8.68 15.52
C ASP A 188 -14.22 -7.99 14.87
N ASP A 189 -13.06 -8.11 15.51
CA ASP A 189 -11.81 -7.53 15.03
C ASP A 189 -11.20 -8.37 13.87
N ALA A 190 -10.37 -7.74 13.04
CA ALA A 190 -9.79 -8.37 11.85
C ALA A 190 -8.30 -8.04 11.70
N MET A 191 -7.52 -8.30 12.75
CA MET A 191 -6.07 -8.08 12.76
C MET A 191 -5.39 -8.75 11.56
N CYS A 192 -4.43 -8.05 10.95
CA CYS A 192 -3.71 -8.45 9.74
C CYS A 192 -4.60 -8.82 8.53
N GLY A 193 -5.89 -8.44 8.53
CA GLY A 193 -6.71 -8.47 7.32
C GLY A 193 -6.17 -7.52 6.27
N ILE A 194 -6.45 -7.81 5.00
CA ILE A 194 -6.01 -6.97 3.88
C ILE A 194 -7.00 -5.83 3.64
N TRP A 195 -6.50 -4.72 3.15
CA TRP A 195 -7.28 -3.52 2.89
C TRP A 195 -6.64 -2.70 1.76
N VAL A 196 -7.46 -2.09 0.91
CA VAL A 196 -6.97 -1.31 -0.22
C VAL A 196 -7.96 -0.20 -0.58
N MET A 197 -7.44 1.00 -0.89
CA MET A 197 -8.27 2.11 -1.39
C MET A 197 -8.61 1.89 -2.88
N TYR A 198 -9.52 0.95 -3.09
CA TYR A 198 -10.21 0.67 -4.33
C TYR A 198 -11.71 0.75 -4.03
N ASP A 199 -12.14 1.93 -3.59
CA ASP A 199 -13.40 2.13 -2.86
C ASP A 199 -13.44 1.39 -1.52
N ALA A 200 -12.30 1.40 -0.82
CA ALA A 200 -11.99 0.79 0.47
C ALA A 200 -12.60 -0.61 0.68
N VAL A 201 -11.97 -1.60 0.05
CA VAL A 201 -12.24 -3.03 0.29
C VAL A 201 -11.37 -3.50 1.44
N ALA A 202 -11.94 -4.28 2.34
CA ALA A 202 -11.22 -5.05 3.35
C ALA A 202 -11.67 -6.51 3.34
N ALA A 203 -10.72 -7.43 3.51
CA ALA A 203 -11.04 -8.86 3.54
C ALA A 203 -10.15 -9.64 4.52
N GLY A 204 -10.75 -10.65 5.14
CA GLY A 204 -10.05 -11.61 5.98
C GLY A 204 -9.58 -11.06 7.33
N GLY A 205 -8.37 -11.45 7.73
CA GLY A 205 -7.81 -11.19 9.06
C GLY A 205 -8.34 -12.15 10.12
N SER A 206 -7.97 -11.93 11.37
CA SER A 206 -8.42 -12.72 12.52
C SER A 206 -8.65 -11.86 13.76
N PRO A 207 -9.44 -12.31 14.74
CA PRO A 207 -9.69 -11.53 15.95
C PRO A 207 -8.44 -11.17 16.77
N LEU A 208 -7.39 -12.00 16.72
CA LEU A 208 -6.15 -11.80 17.46
C LEU A 208 -4.94 -11.84 16.52
N TYR A 209 -3.83 -11.21 16.92
CA TYR A 209 -2.59 -11.19 16.15
C TYR A 209 -2.05 -12.58 15.78
N THR A 210 -2.22 -13.57 16.68
CA THR A 210 -1.80 -14.95 16.45
C THR A 210 -2.64 -15.93 17.26
N ASN A 211 -2.55 -17.22 16.94
CA ASN A 211 -3.30 -18.32 17.54
C ASN A 211 -4.83 -18.15 17.44
N SER A 212 -5.30 -17.50 16.38
CA SER A 212 -6.73 -17.29 16.11
C SER A 212 -7.08 -17.71 14.69
N ASP A 213 -8.30 -18.19 14.50
CA ASP A 213 -8.78 -18.62 13.19
C ASP A 213 -8.98 -17.39 12.29
N ALA A 214 -8.53 -17.49 11.04
CA ALA A 214 -8.76 -16.46 10.05
C ALA A 214 -10.23 -16.50 9.61
N ASN A 215 -10.81 -15.33 9.37
CA ASN A 215 -12.16 -15.20 8.84
C ASN A 215 -12.11 -15.02 7.31
N GLN A 216 -13.25 -15.25 6.64
CA GLN A 216 -13.41 -15.06 5.19
C GLN A 216 -14.31 -13.85 4.88
N ARG A 217 -14.53 -12.95 5.85
CA ARG A 217 -15.45 -11.83 5.70
C ARG A 217 -14.83 -10.80 4.77
N THR A 218 -15.67 -10.25 3.89
CA THR A 218 -15.30 -9.18 2.95
C THR A 218 -16.23 -8.00 3.18
N HIS A 219 -15.65 -6.83 3.34
CA HIS A 219 -16.34 -5.57 3.56
C HIS A 219 -15.96 -4.58 2.47
N ILE A 220 -16.96 -3.93 1.88
CA ILE A 220 -16.75 -2.76 1.04
C ILE A 220 -17.21 -1.56 1.86
N THR A 221 -16.29 -0.68 2.22
CA THR A 221 -16.60 0.59 2.88
C THR A 221 -16.55 1.68 1.83
N THR A 222 -17.68 1.98 1.20
CA THR A 222 -17.67 3.02 0.18
C THR A 222 -17.73 4.41 0.81
N ILE A 223 -16.79 5.28 0.43
CA ILE A 223 -16.87 6.73 0.74
C ILE A 223 -17.61 7.48 -0.39
N ASN A 224 -17.95 6.79 -1.51
CA ASN A 224 -18.87 7.17 -2.59
C ASN A 224 -19.49 5.91 -3.26
N GLU A 225 -19.46 5.78 -4.59
CA GLU A 225 -19.87 4.58 -5.36
C GLU A 225 -18.65 3.70 -5.67
N PRO A 226 -18.79 2.35 -5.73
CA PRO A 226 -17.69 1.45 -6.08
C PRO A 226 -17.36 1.52 -7.59
N GLY A 227 -16.10 1.71 -7.91
CA GLY A 227 -15.53 1.69 -9.24
C GLY A 227 -15.00 0.32 -9.68
N ALA A 228 -15.02 0.10 -11.00
CA ALA A 228 -14.14 -0.81 -11.75
C ALA A 228 -12.66 -0.60 -11.35
N PRO A 229 -11.65 -1.50 -11.55
CA PRO A 229 -11.46 -2.99 -11.56
C PRO A 229 -11.45 -3.82 -10.25
N SER A 230 -11.00 -5.07 -10.36
CA SER A 230 -10.87 -6.09 -9.32
C SER A 230 -9.64 -5.95 -8.40
N VAL A 231 -9.70 -6.52 -7.19
CA VAL A 231 -8.61 -6.61 -6.19
C VAL A 231 -8.06 -8.03 -6.15
N LEU A 232 -6.74 -8.19 -6.29
CA LEU A 232 -6.05 -9.48 -6.13
C LEU A 232 -5.67 -9.68 -4.65
N VAL A 233 -5.93 -10.87 -4.14
CA VAL A 233 -5.53 -11.32 -2.81
C VAL A 233 -4.65 -12.55 -2.95
N THR A 234 -3.49 -12.51 -2.31
CA THR A 234 -2.47 -13.56 -2.34
C THR A 234 -2.13 -13.99 -0.93
N GLY A 235 -2.08 -15.29 -0.68
CA GLY A 235 -1.47 -15.86 0.53
C GLY A 235 -2.36 -15.85 1.75
N GLY A 236 -1.70 -15.85 2.89
CA GLY A 236 -2.31 -16.05 4.18
C GLY A 236 -2.57 -17.51 4.50
N GLN A 237 -3.12 -17.72 5.69
CA GLN A 237 -3.31 -19.03 6.30
C GLN A 237 -4.66 -19.10 6.99
N ARG A 238 -5.23 -20.31 7.10
CA ARG A 238 -6.54 -20.52 7.75
C ARG A 238 -6.53 -20.21 9.24
N LYS A 239 -5.37 -20.30 9.87
CA LYS A 239 -5.15 -19.97 11.27
C LYS A 239 -3.92 -19.10 11.40
N SER A 240 -4.06 -17.90 11.95
CA SER A 240 -2.96 -16.95 12.10
C SER A 240 -1.90 -17.52 13.06
N LEU A 241 -0.76 -17.94 12.52
CA LEU A 241 0.36 -18.52 13.24
C LEU A 241 1.63 -17.87 12.72
N ILE A 242 2.18 -16.94 13.50
CA ILE A 242 3.41 -16.23 13.12
C ILE A 242 4.55 -17.24 12.91
N PHE A 243 5.37 -17.00 11.88
CA PHE A 243 6.53 -17.84 11.53
C PHE A 243 6.19 -19.32 11.27
N LYS A 244 5.00 -19.62 10.73
CA LYS A 244 4.60 -20.98 10.34
C LYS A 244 3.88 -21.00 9.00
N ASP A 245 4.16 -22.05 8.23
CA ASP A 245 3.49 -22.34 6.95
C ASP A 245 2.29 -23.29 7.07
N THR A 246 1.85 -23.54 8.30
CA THR A 246 0.69 -24.40 8.56
C THR A 246 -0.58 -23.81 7.92
N ASP A 247 -1.34 -24.66 7.22
CA ASP A 247 -2.62 -24.34 6.58
C ASP A 247 -2.58 -23.12 5.64
N SER A 248 -1.47 -22.98 4.91
CA SER A 248 -1.25 -21.92 3.94
C SER A 248 -2.23 -22.01 2.76
N ILE A 249 -2.70 -20.85 2.30
CA ILE A 249 -3.52 -20.71 1.10
C ILE A 249 -2.61 -20.35 -0.06
N LEU A 250 -2.44 -21.28 -1.00
CA LEU A 250 -1.61 -21.08 -2.20
C LEU A 250 -2.38 -20.51 -3.39
N VAL A 251 -3.71 -20.68 -3.42
CA VAL A 251 -4.56 -20.19 -4.51
C VAL A 251 -4.78 -18.70 -4.30
N ALA A 252 -4.37 -17.87 -5.25
CA ALA A 252 -4.72 -16.46 -5.24
C ALA A 252 -6.21 -16.25 -5.61
N GLU A 253 -6.83 -15.19 -5.11
CA GLU A 253 -8.24 -14.89 -5.37
C GLU A 253 -8.40 -13.46 -5.90
N LEU A 254 -9.26 -13.30 -6.91
CA LEU A 254 -9.58 -12.01 -7.52
C LEU A 254 -11.00 -11.60 -7.13
N PHE A 255 -11.14 -10.50 -6.40
CA PHE A 255 -12.42 -9.92 -6.01
C PHE A 255 -12.87 -8.86 -7.01
N ASN A 256 -14.08 -9.00 -7.56
CA ASN A 256 -14.69 -7.97 -8.37
C ASN A 256 -15.65 -7.12 -7.50
N PRO A 257 -15.38 -5.82 -7.27
CA PRO A 257 -16.20 -4.99 -6.38
C PRO A 257 -17.59 -4.67 -6.95
N ILE A 258 -17.78 -4.74 -8.27
CA ILE A 258 -19.08 -4.50 -8.92
C ILE A 258 -19.99 -5.71 -8.75
N THR A 259 -19.50 -6.90 -9.07
CA THR A 259 -20.29 -8.14 -8.96
C THR A 259 -20.29 -8.70 -7.54
N LYS A 260 -19.39 -8.22 -6.68
CA LYS A 260 -19.11 -8.73 -5.33
C LYS A 260 -18.78 -10.22 -5.33
N GLN A 261 -18.14 -10.70 -6.39
CA GLN A 261 -17.78 -12.11 -6.57
C GLN A 261 -16.27 -12.30 -6.47
N TRP A 262 -15.89 -13.43 -5.89
CA TRP A 262 -14.53 -13.94 -5.88
C TRP A 262 -14.32 -14.94 -7.00
N LYS A 263 -13.13 -14.93 -7.59
CA LYS A 263 -12.69 -15.93 -8.56
C LYS A 263 -11.32 -16.44 -8.16
N GLN A 264 -11.15 -17.76 -8.10
CA GLN A 264 -9.85 -18.39 -7.89
C GLN A 264 -8.95 -18.20 -9.11
N MET A 265 -7.69 -17.87 -8.86
CA MET A 265 -6.63 -17.68 -9.84
C MET A 265 -5.65 -18.86 -9.80
N ALA A 266 -4.54 -18.74 -10.53
CA ALA A 266 -3.43 -19.69 -10.40
C ALA A 266 -2.88 -19.70 -8.96
N SER A 267 -2.34 -20.85 -8.56
CA SER A 267 -1.65 -21.00 -7.28
C SER A 267 -0.18 -20.58 -7.37
N MET A 268 0.34 -20.01 -6.29
CA MET A 268 1.79 -19.90 -6.06
C MET A 268 2.36 -21.24 -5.62
N THR A 269 3.69 -21.36 -5.67
CA THR A 269 4.39 -22.57 -5.28
C THR A 269 4.92 -22.52 -3.85
N VAL A 270 5.13 -21.32 -3.31
CA VAL A 270 5.68 -21.09 -1.96
C VAL A 270 4.67 -20.36 -1.07
N PRO A 271 4.49 -20.75 0.21
CA PRO A 271 3.58 -20.08 1.14
C PRO A 271 3.93 -18.61 1.47
N PRO A 272 3.09 -17.61 1.14
CA PRO A 272 3.26 -16.23 1.57
C PRO A 272 2.38 -15.96 2.80
N ASN A 273 2.96 -16.15 3.97
CA ASN A 273 2.29 -15.92 5.26
C ASN A 273 2.84 -14.67 5.94
N TYR A 274 3.07 -14.74 7.26
CA TYR A 274 3.67 -13.66 8.03
C TYR A 274 5.00 -13.20 7.43
N HIS A 275 5.21 -11.88 7.33
CA HIS A 275 6.32 -11.21 6.64
C HIS A 275 6.34 -11.25 5.11
N SER A 276 5.39 -11.92 4.46
CA SER A 276 5.23 -11.79 3.01
C SER A 276 4.77 -10.39 2.60
N ILE A 277 4.98 -10.05 1.32
CA ILE A 277 4.49 -8.83 0.71
C ILE A 277 3.89 -9.11 -0.67
N SER A 278 3.00 -8.22 -1.13
CA SER A 278 2.63 -8.15 -2.54
C SER A 278 2.56 -6.70 -3.01
N ILE A 279 3.03 -6.44 -4.23
CA ILE A 279 3.13 -5.09 -4.80
C ILE A 279 2.89 -5.09 -6.32
N LEU A 280 2.17 -4.08 -6.80
CA LEU A 280 1.90 -3.87 -8.22
C LEU A 280 3.15 -3.35 -8.95
N LEU A 281 3.52 -4.01 -10.05
CA LEU A 281 4.62 -3.60 -10.91
C LEU A 281 4.15 -2.67 -12.05
N PRO A 282 5.06 -1.86 -12.65
CA PRO A 282 4.72 -0.93 -13.73
C PRO A 282 4.15 -1.60 -14.98
N ASP A 283 4.42 -2.89 -15.19
CA ASP A 283 3.88 -3.67 -16.30
C ASP A 283 2.52 -4.32 -15.98
N ALA A 284 1.88 -3.93 -14.88
CA ALA A 284 0.62 -4.46 -14.38
C ALA A 284 0.68 -5.96 -13.99
N THR A 285 1.85 -6.49 -13.69
CA THR A 285 1.97 -7.75 -12.97
C THR A 285 2.04 -7.50 -11.46
N VAL A 286 1.92 -8.55 -10.65
CA VAL A 286 2.03 -8.46 -9.19
C VAL A 286 3.20 -9.29 -8.73
N PHE A 287 4.18 -8.64 -8.11
CA PHE A 287 5.23 -9.33 -7.36
C PHE A 287 4.67 -9.75 -6.01
N ALA A 288 4.85 -11.01 -5.65
CA ALA A 288 4.56 -11.54 -4.33
C ALA A 288 5.83 -12.17 -3.76
N ASP A 289 6.32 -11.61 -2.66
CA ASP A 289 7.45 -12.17 -1.91
C ASP A 289 6.95 -13.15 -0.87
N THR A 290 7.83 -14.02 -0.43
CA THR A 290 7.56 -14.98 0.62
C THR A 290 8.40 -14.67 1.88
N THR A 291 8.28 -15.50 2.91
CA THR A 291 8.61 -15.12 4.30
C THR A 291 10.12 -15.12 4.58
N VAL A 292 10.55 -14.80 5.81
CA VAL A 292 11.96 -14.85 6.23
C VAL A 292 12.65 -16.22 6.03
N ASP A 293 11.86 -17.30 5.93
CA ASP A 293 12.35 -18.66 5.64
C ASP A 293 12.42 -18.95 4.12
N HIS A 294 11.82 -18.09 3.30
CA HIS A 294 11.73 -18.20 1.85
C HIS A 294 12.22 -16.92 1.20
N SER A 295 13.52 -16.88 0.91
CA SER A 295 14.14 -15.73 0.23
C SER A 295 13.91 -15.85 -1.29
N ASP A 296 12.65 -15.83 -1.72
CA ASP A 296 12.23 -15.88 -3.13
C ASP A 296 10.87 -15.21 -3.37
N GLY A 297 10.65 -14.78 -4.61
CA GLY A 297 9.43 -14.11 -5.01
C GLY A 297 8.89 -14.64 -6.33
N GLU A 298 7.58 -14.54 -6.51
CA GLU A 298 6.88 -14.96 -7.72
C GLU A 298 6.17 -13.76 -8.37
N ILE A 299 6.17 -13.73 -9.71
CA ILE A 299 5.39 -12.75 -10.47
C ILE A 299 4.10 -13.42 -10.93
N PHE A 300 2.98 -12.84 -10.51
CA PHE A 300 1.65 -13.19 -10.98
C PHE A 300 1.26 -12.29 -12.15
N GLU A 301 0.99 -12.93 -13.29
CA GLU A 301 0.44 -12.30 -14.49
C GLU A 301 -1.09 -12.48 -14.50
N PRO A 302 -1.87 -11.40 -14.29
CA PRO A 302 -3.31 -11.54 -14.20
C PRO A 302 -3.97 -11.84 -15.55
N PRO A 303 -5.20 -12.40 -15.55
CA PRO A 303 -5.89 -12.83 -16.78
C PRO A 303 -6.03 -11.77 -17.87
N TYR A 304 -6.02 -10.49 -17.52
CA TYR A 304 -6.13 -9.39 -18.48
C TYR A 304 -4.92 -9.24 -19.44
N LEU A 305 -3.82 -9.97 -19.20
CA LEU A 305 -2.63 -9.98 -20.04
C LEU A 305 -2.72 -11.05 -21.13
N PHE A 306 -3.76 -11.89 -21.11
CA PHE A 306 -3.91 -13.03 -21.99
C PHE A 306 -5.20 -12.95 -22.81
N ASN A 307 -5.11 -13.38 -24.07
CA ASN A 307 -6.26 -13.68 -24.91
C ASN A 307 -6.93 -14.98 -24.45
N ALA A 308 -8.13 -15.25 -24.96
CA ALA A 308 -8.88 -16.46 -24.63
C ALA A 308 -8.16 -17.77 -25.03
N ASP A 309 -7.22 -17.72 -25.98
CA ASP A 309 -6.39 -18.85 -26.41
C ASP A 309 -5.11 -19.04 -25.56
N GLY A 310 -4.89 -18.18 -24.56
CA GLY A 310 -3.72 -18.21 -23.69
C GLY A 310 -2.49 -17.47 -24.23
N SER A 311 -2.53 -16.92 -25.45
CA SER A 311 -1.49 -16.04 -25.95
C SER A 311 -1.53 -14.66 -25.26
N TYR A 312 -0.42 -13.92 -25.24
CA TYR A 312 -0.43 -12.56 -24.71
C TYR A 312 -1.35 -11.63 -25.52
N ALA A 313 -2.20 -10.89 -24.81
CA ALA A 313 -3.03 -9.86 -25.39
C ALA A 313 -2.17 -8.67 -25.84
N ALA A 314 -2.52 -8.07 -26.98
CA ALA A 314 -1.87 -6.86 -27.46
C ALA A 314 -2.14 -5.70 -26.49
N ARG A 315 -1.08 -5.15 -25.89
CA ARG A 315 -1.17 -4.04 -24.94
C ARG A 315 -1.23 -2.69 -25.67
N PRO A 316 -2.04 -1.74 -25.20
CA PRO A 316 -1.96 -0.37 -25.68
C PRO A 316 -0.67 0.28 -25.22
N THR A 317 -0.19 1.29 -25.96
CA THR A 317 1.05 2.00 -25.66
C THR A 317 0.76 3.48 -25.41
N VAL A 318 1.28 4.02 -24.31
CA VAL A 318 1.36 5.48 -24.10
C VAL A 318 2.68 5.96 -24.69
N SER A 319 2.65 6.43 -25.93
CA SER A 319 3.87 6.76 -26.70
C SER A 319 4.45 8.14 -26.37
N ALA A 320 3.62 9.06 -25.88
CA ALA A 320 4.05 10.36 -25.37
C ALA A 320 3.20 10.78 -24.16
N LEU A 321 3.81 11.48 -23.20
CA LEU A 321 3.17 12.04 -22.02
C LEU A 321 3.67 13.47 -21.82
N SER A 322 2.76 14.39 -21.56
CA SER A 322 3.10 15.76 -21.15
C SER A 322 4.04 15.74 -19.95
N THR A 323 5.06 16.60 -19.97
CA THR A 323 6.13 16.59 -18.96
C THR A 323 5.88 17.62 -17.88
N GLY A 324 6.13 17.23 -16.63
CA GLY A 324 6.05 18.09 -15.46
C GLY A 324 5.41 17.39 -14.27
N PRO A 325 5.57 17.93 -13.06
CA PRO A 325 4.66 17.61 -11.99
C PRO A 325 3.29 18.24 -12.26
N PHE A 326 2.22 17.57 -11.86
CA PHE A 326 0.84 18.00 -12.08
C PHE A 326 0.17 18.35 -10.75
N LYS A 327 -0.66 19.40 -10.76
CA LYS A 327 -1.52 19.73 -9.61
C LYS A 327 -2.89 19.08 -9.75
N ALA A 328 -3.59 18.94 -8.64
CA ALA A 328 -5.00 18.56 -8.66
C ALA A 328 -5.81 19.51 -9.57
N GLY A 329 -6.75 18.95 -10.33
CA GLY A 329 -7.56 19.69 -11.30
C GLY A 329 -6.87 20.05 -12.61
N ALA A 330 -5.55 19.82 -12.77
CA ALA A 330 -4.86 20.05 -14.03
C ALA A 330 -5.34 19.09 -15.14
N ARG A 331 -5.02 19.43 -16.39
CA ARG A 331 -5.17 18.52 -17.53
C ARG A 331 -3.86 17.76 -17.74
N LEU A 332 -3.97 16.45 -17.81
CA LEU A 332 -2.89 15.56 -18.20
C LEU A 332 -3.09 15.22 -19.67
N THR A 333 -2.10 15.42 -20.52
CA THR A 333 -2.19 15.08 -21.95
C THR A 333 -1.19 13.99 -22.32
N PHE A 334 -1.62 13.00 -23.09
CA PHE A 334 -0.78 11.90 -23.58
C PHE A 334 -1.29 11.31 -24.89
N THR A 335 -0.41 10.62 -25.62
CA THR A 335 -0.72 9.94 -26.88
C THR A 335 -0.84 8.43 -26.65
N VAL A 336 -1.93 7.85 -27.16
CA VAL A 336 -2.24 6.43 -27.05
C VAL A 336 -2.21 5.76 -28.42
N GLU A 337 -1.56 4.60 -28.48
CA GLU A 337 -1.48 3.75 -29.66
C GLU A 337 -1.97 2.32 -29.33
N GLY A 338 -2.38 1.58 -30.37
CA GLY A 338 -2.76 0.17 -30.21
C GLY A 338 -4.10 -0.08 -29.52
N VAL A 339 -4.99 0.93 -29.45
CA VAL A 339 -6.35 0.77 -28.92
C VAL A 339 -7.37 0.77 -30.05
N VAL A 340 -8.29 -0.21 -30.03
CA VAL A 340 -9.54 -0.18 -30.79
C VAL A 340 -10.70 0.00 -29.81
N GLY A 341 -11.46 1.08 -29.96
CA GLY A 341 -12.56 1.44 -29.06
C GLY A 341 -12.17 2.44 -27.96
N LEU A 342 -13.05 2.62 -26.96
CA LEU A 342 -12.85 3.59 -25.88
C LEU A 342 -12.03 2.97 -24.75
N ALA A 343 -10.78 3.40 -24.61
CA ALA A 343 -9.95 2.98 -23.47
C ALA A 343 -10.41 3.63 -22.16
N GLN A 344 -10.20 2.91 -21.07
CA GLN A 344 -10.30 3.45 -19.71
C GLN A 344 -8.93 3.98 -19.28
N VAL A 345 -8.92 5.01 -18.44
CA VAL A 345 -7.70 5.61 -17.92
C VAL A 345 -7.76 5.62 -16.40
N SER A 346 -6.67 5.22 -15.74
CA SER A 346 -6.57 5.33 -14.29
C SER A 346 -5.16 5.62 -13.82
N LEU A 347 -5.06 6.33 -12.71
CA LEU A 347 -3.84 6.47 -11.94
C LEU A 347 -3.85 5.46 -10.77
N ILE A 348 -2.73 4.80 -10.51
CA ILE A 348 -2.53 3.97 -9.33
C ILE A 348 -1.29 4.48 -8.58
N ARG A 349 -1.45 4.93 -7.33
CA ARG A 349 -0.32 5.44 -6.54
C ARG A 349 0.67 4.31 -6.28
N THR A 350 1.97 4.58 -6.43
CA THR A 350 3.00 3.57 -6.19
C THR A 350 2.94 3.12 -4.73
N GLY A 351 2.93 1.80 -4.49
CA GLY A 351 2.74 1.24 -3.15
C GLY A 351 4.04 1.14 -2.35
N SER A 352 3.87 0.98 -1.04
CA SER A 352 4.90 0.50 -0.12
C SER A 352 4.22 -0.49 0.84
N VAL A 353 4.88 -1.59 1.17
CA VAL A 353 4.18 -2.70 1.85
C VAL A 353 5.07 -3.40 2.86
N THR A 354 4.50 -3.70 4.02
CA THR A 354 5.07 -4.59 5.03
C THR A 354 3.94 -5.09 5.94
N HIS A 355 4.01 -6.30 6.50
CA HIS A 355 3.07 -6.78 7.53
C HIS A 355 1.58 -6.61 7.17
N SER A 356 1.19 -6.88 5.92
CA SER A 356 -0.17 -6.67 5.39
C SER A 356 -0.66 -5.21 5.38
N VAL A 357 0.24 -4.25 5.56
CA VAL A 357 -0.03 -2.81 5.55
C VAL A 357 0.54 -2.20 4.28
N ASN A 358 -0.34 -1.62 3.45
CA ASN A 358 0.04 -0.77 2.32
C ASN A 358 -0.92 0.42 2.27
N SER A 359 -0.52 1.51 2.92
CA SER A 359 -1.29 2.75 3.03
C SER A 359 -1.08 3.72 1.87
N ASP A 360 -0.04 3.49 1.05
CA ASP A 360 0.30 4.35 -0.08
C ASP A 360 -0.55 4.05 -1.30
N GLN A 361 -0.83 2.77 -1.57
CA GLN A 361 -1.54 2.38 -2.78
C GLN A 361 -3.00 2.86 -2.78
N ARG A 362 -3.40 3.45 -3.89
CA ARG A 362 -4.80 3.80 -4.17
C ARG A 362 -5.01 3.92 -5.66
N ARG A 363 -6.23 3.65 -6.13
CA ARG A 363 -6.60 3.88 -7.52
C ARG A 363 -7.48 5.11 -7.66
N VAL A 364 -7.22 5.87 -8.72
CA VAL A 364 -8.01 7.01 -9.16
C VAL A 364 -8.44 6.79 -10.63
N PRO A 365 -9.69 6.35 -10.89
CA PRO A 365 -10.22 6.36 -12.25
C PRO A 365 -10.33 7.78 -12.80
N LEU A 366 -10.14 7.96 -14.11
CA LEU A 366 -10.30 9.23 -14.81
C LEU A 366 -11.46 9.12 -15.81
N ASP A 367 -12.63 9.65 -15.44
CA ASP A 367 -13.85 9.48 -16.25
C ASP A 367 -14.05 10.60 -17.30
N ASN A 368 -13.53 11.79 -17.04
CA ASN A 368 -13.65 12.97 -17.93
C ASN A 368 -12.49 13.05 -18.92
N VAL A 369 -12.38 12.04 -19.79
CA VAL A 369 -11.31 11.94 -20.80
C VAL A 369 -11.74 12.58 -22.12
N GLU A 370 -11.13 13.71 -22.49
CA GLU A 370 -11.26 14.24 -23.85
C GLU A 370 -10.33 13.50 -24.80
N ILE A 371 -10.87 13.07 -25.95
CA ILE A 371 -10.12 12.30 -26.94
C ILE A 371 -10.17 13.02 -28.29
N ASN A 372 -8.99 13.32 -28.84
CA ASN A 372 -8.83 13.89 -30.18
C ASN A 372 -7.86 13.02 -31.00
N GLY A 373 -8.41 12.13 -31.81
CA GLY A 373 -7.63 11.11 -32.51
C GLY A 373 -6.92 10.18 -31.52
N LYS A 374 -5.58 10.26 -31.46
CA LYS A 374 -4.75 9.49 -30.52
C LYS A 374 -4.41 10.23 -29.23
N GLU A 375 -4.79 11.50 -29.13
CA GLU A 375 -4.50 12.33 -27.95
C GLU A 375 -5.61 12.18 -26.91
N TYR A 376 -5.21 11.89 -25.68
CA TYR A 376 -6.06 11.74 -24.51
C TYR A 376 -5.72 12.84 -23.52
N SER A 377 -6.73 13.55 -23.04
CA SER A 377 -6.57 14.71 -22.17
C SER A 377 -7.52 14.71 -20.96
N PRO A 378 -7.42 13.73 -20.03
CA PRO A 378 -8.25 13.73 -18.83
C PRO A 378 -7.99 14.92 -17.92
N ARG A 379 -9.04 15.39 -17.25
CA ARG A 379 -8.92 16.29 -16.09
C ARG A 379 -8.68 15.46 -14.82
N LEU A 380 -7.60 15.77 -14.12
CA LEU A 380 -7.29 15.16 -12.82
C LEU A 380 -8.32 15.60 -11.77
N PRO A 381 -8.64 14.76 -10.75
CA PRO A 381 -9.44 15.20 -9.62
C PRO A 381 -8.86 16.47 -8.98
N ASN A 382 -9.74 17.35 -8.51
CA ASN A 382 -9.39 18.64 -7.91
C ASN A 382 -9.22 18.59 -6.37
N ASP A 383 -9.28 17.39 -5.78
CA ASP A 383 -9.25 17.16 -4.34
C ASP A 383 -8.09 16.22 -3.99
N TYR A 384 -7.09 16.73 -3.26
CA TYR A 384 -5.91 15.96 -2.83
C TYR A 384 -6.24 14.85 -1.81
N GLY A 385 -7.44 14.85 -1.22
CA GLY A 385 -7.92 13.70 -0.44
C GLY A 385 -8.15 12.46 -1.31
N ILE A 386 -8.50 12.67 -2.59
CA ILE A 386 -8.66 11.62 -3.60
C ILE A 386 -7.32 11.41 -4.32
N LEU A 387 -6.76 12.48 -4.86
CA LEU A 387 -5.50 12.49 -5.61
C LEU A 387 -4.34 12.93 -4.70
N THR A 388 -4.01 12.13 -3.70
CA THR A 388 -2.93 12.40 -2.73
C THR A 388 -1.60 12.68 -3.43
N PRO A 389 -0.83 13.69 -3.00
CA PRO A 389 0.46 14.01 -3.62
C PRO A 389 1.43 12.81 -3.60
N GLY A 390 2.32 12.74 -4.59
CA GLY A 390 3.25 11.63 -4.79
C GLY A 390 3.25 11.09 -6.22
N TYR A 391 3.79 9.89 -6.38
CA TYR A 391 4.01 9.26 -7.68
C TYR A 391 2.96 8.19 -7.99
N TYR A 392 2.51 8.19 -9.24
CA TYR A 392 1.47 7.31 -9.74
C TYR A 392 1.91 6.61 -11.02
N TYR A 393 1.43 5.38 -11.20
CA TYR A 393 1.35 4.71 -12.49
C TYR A 393 0.11 5.20 -13.25
N LEU A 394 0.31 5.74 -14.45
CA LEU A 394 -0.73 5.95 -15.44
C LEU A 394 -0.91 4.70 -16.28
N PHE A 395 -2.08 4.08 -16.18
CA PHE A 395 -2.49 2.97 -17.01
C PHE A 395 -3.59 3.39 -17.99
N VAL A 396 -3.44 2.96 -19.24
CA VAL A 396 -4.50 2.99 -20.25
C VAL A 396 -4.94 1.56 -20.51
N THR A 397 -6.23 1.28 -20.39
CA THR A 397 -6.78 -0.07 -20.47
C THR A 397 -7.71 -0.18 -21.66
N THR A 398 -7.54 -1.20 -22.50
CA THR A 398 -8.44 -1.46 -23.63
C THR A 398 -9.87 -1.74 -23.15
N PRO A 399 -10.89 -1.65 -24.02
CA PRO A 399 -12.25 -2.06 -23.66
C PRO A 399 -12.36 -3.51 -23.15
N GLN A 400 -11.43 -4.38 -23.56
CA GLN A 400 -11.35 -5.78 -23.14
C GLN A 400 -10.65 -5.96 -21.78
N GLY A 401 -10.05 -4.91 -21.23
CA GLY A 401 -9.42 -4.93 -19.91
C GLY A 401 -7.90 -5.05 -19.91
N THR A 402 -7.24 -5.12 -21.07
CA THR A 402 -5.77 -5.25 -21.15
C THR A 402 -5.09 -3.89 -20.91
N PRO A 403 -4.26 -3.74 -19.86
CA PRO A 403 -3.60 -2.48 -19.53
C PRO A 403 -2.33 -2.23 -20.37
N SER A 404 -1.96 -0.97 -20.56
CA SER A 404 -0.63 -0.57 -21.04
C SER A 404 0.45 -0.88 -20.00
N ILE A 405 1.74 -0.83 -20.39
CA ILE A 405 2.80 -0.57 -19.41
C ILE A 405 2.59 0.86 -18.88
N ALA A 406 2.82 1.07 -17.58
CA ALA A 406 2.61 2.34 -16.94
C ALA A 406 3.55 3.43 -17.46
N LYS A 407 3.07 4.68 -17.42
CA LYS A 407 3.93 5.87 -17.38
C LYS A 407 3.87 6.51 -16.00
N THR A 408 4.99 7.02 -15.53
CA THR A 408 5.06 7.68 -14.23
C THR A 408 4.48 9.09 -14.30
N VAL A 409 3.58 9.42 -13.37
CA VAL A 409 2.98 10.75 -13.20
C VAL A 409 3.28 11.22 -11.78
N HIS A 410 3.78 12.45 -11.64
CA HIS A 410 4.07 13.06 -10.34
C HIS A 410 3.00 14.10 -10.01
N ILE A 411 2.32 13.92 -8.88
CA ILE A 411 1.31 14.85 -8.36
C ILE A 411 1.92 15.67 -7.22
N ILE A 412 1.80 17.00 -7.33
CA ILE A 412 2.29 17.98 -6.35
C ILE A 412 1.15 18.85 -5.80
N LEU A 413 1.35 19.46 -4.64
CA LEU A 413 0.41 20.37 -3.98
C LEU A 413 0.26 21.72 -4.71
#